data_AF-A0A6V7LJC4-F1
#
_entry.id   AF-A0A6V7LJC4-F1
#
_cell.length_a   1.000
_cell.length_b   1.000
_cell.length_c   1.000
_cell.angle_alpha   90.00
_cell.angle_beta   90.00
_cell.angle_gamma   90.00
#
_symmetry.space_group_name_H-M   'P 1'
#
loop_
_entity.id
_entity.type
_entity.pdbx_description
1 polymer ?
#
loop_
_entity_poly.entity_id
_entity_poly.type
_entity_poly.pdbx_seq_one_letter_code
_entity_poly.pdbx_strand_id
1 'polypeptide(L)' 'MFDVGGQRDERRKWIQCFNDVTAIIFVTACSSYNMVLREDPTKLRLRESLDLFKSIWNN' A
#
# COMPACT_ATOMS: atom_id res chain seq x y z
N MET A 1 -8.98 -9.41 12.28
CA MET A 1 -8.23 -8.98 11.07
C MET A 1 -8.98 -7.80 10.49
N PHE A 2 -8.32 -6.65 10.38
CA PHE A 2 -8.89 -5.45 9.76
C PHE A 2 -8.30 -5.31 8.36
N ASP A 3 -9.17 -5.13 7.36
CA ASP A 3 -8.74 -4.84 5.99
C ASP A 3 -8.84 -3.34 5.74
N VAL A 4 -7.77 -2.75 5.21
CA VAL A 4 -7.65 -1.31 4.97
C VAL A 4 -7.44 -1.05 3.49
N GLY A 5 -8.21 -0.12 2.94
CA GLY A 5 -8.10 0.24 1.53
C GLY A 5 -6.70 0.72 1.16
N GLY A 6 -6.09 0.11 0.14
CA GLY A 6 -4.75 0.47 -0.34
C GLY A 6 -4.68 1.59 -1.38
N GLN A 7 -5.84 2.06 -1.85
CA GLN A 7 -5.94 3.17 -2.80
C GLN A 7 -5.39 4.45 -2.16
N ARG A 8 -4.76 5.32 -2.97
CA ARG A 8 -4.01 6.48 -2.47
C ARG A 8 -4.82 7.37 -1.52
N ASP A 9 -6.10 7.63 -1.83
CA ASP A 9 -6.97 8.49 -1.02
C ASP A 9 -7.36 7.89 0.33
N GLU A 10 -7.33 6.57 0.46
CA GLU A 10 -7.70 5.83 1.67
C GLU A 10 -6.54 5.70 2.67
N ARG A 11 -5.29 5.90 2.21
CA ARG A 11 -4.08 5.73 3.04
C ARG A 11 -4.01 6.70 4.22
N ARG A 12 -4.66 7.87 4.14
CA ARG A 12 -4.75 8.83 5.27
C ARG A 12 -5.41 8.24 6.51
N LYS A 13 -6.28 7.23 6.34
CA LYS A 13 -7.02 6.58 7.43
C LYS A 13 -6.18 5.50 8.14
N TRP A 14 -5.07 5.06 7.55
CA TRP A 14 -4.27 3.94 8.06
C TRP A 14 -3.73 4.18 9.47
N ILE A 15 -3.42 5.42 9.84
CA ILE A 15 -2.92 5.76 11.18
C ILE A 15 -3.90 5.36 12.29
N GLN A 16 -5.20 5.33 11.99
CA GLN A 16 -6.24 4.90 12.94
C GLN A 16 -6.23 3.38 13.16
N CYS A 17 -5.66 2.62 12.22
CA CYS A 17 -5.65 1.16 12.22
C CYS A 17 -4.33 0.56 12.73
N PHE A 18 -3.27 1.36 12.89
CA PHE A 18 -1.94 0.90 13.31
C PHE A 18 -1.67 1.01 14.80
N ASN A 19 -2.64 1.39 15.62
CA ASN A 19 -2.46 1.43 17.07
C ASN A 19 -2.69 0.03 17.69
N ASP A 20 -1.76 -0.41 18.54
CA ASP A 20 -1.83 -1.66 19.31
C ASP A 20 -2.02 -2.94 18.46
N VAL A 21 -1.33 -3.02 17.31
CA VAL A 21 -1.37 -4.20 16.44
C VAL A 21 -0.23 -5.17 16.73
N THR A 22 -0.51 -6.47 16.77
CA THR A 22 0.51 -7.51 16.92
C THR A 22 1.39 -7.66 15.68
N ALA A 23 0.80 -7.48 14.50
CA ALA A 23 1.50 -7.63 13.22
C ALA A 23 0.77 -6.90 12.10
N ILE A 24 1.50 -6.56 11.04
CA ILE A 24 0.97 -6.02 9.79
C ILE A 24 1.22 -7.05 8.68
N ILE A 25 0.18 -7.36 7.90
CA ILE A 25 0.31 -8.16 6.68
C ILE A 25 0.19 -7.22 5.49
N PHE A 26 1.30 -6.99 4.79
CA PHE A 26 1.32 -6.19 3.57
C PHE A 26 1.16 -7.08 2.34
N VAL A 27 0.20 -6.75 1.47
CA VAL A 27 -0.11 -7.53 0.27
C VAL A 27 0.32 -6.75 -0.98
N THR A 28 1.01 -7.42 -1.91
CA THR A 28 1.44 -6.84 -3.18
C THR A 28 1.13 -7.76 -4.36
N ALA A 29 0.79 -7.17 -5.50
CA ALA A 29 0.52 -7.89 -6.74
C ALA A 29 1.79 -7.94 -7.62
N CYS A 30 2.63 -8.95 -7.44
CA CYS A 30 3.86 -9.13 -8.22
C CYS A 30 3.59 -9.24 -9.74
N SER A 31 2.44 -9.80 -10.12
CA SER A 31 2.02 -9.93 -11.52
C SER A 31 1.76 -8.60 -12.22
N SER A 32 1.60 -7.49 -11.48
CA SER A 32 1.34 -6.16 -12.03
C SER A 32 2.61 -5.36 -12.37
N TYR A 33 3.75 -6.01 -12.60
CA TYR A 33 5.03 -5.35 -12.89
C TYR A 33 5.01 -4.48 -14.17
N ASN A 34 4.17 -4.81 -15.14
CA ASN A 34 3.99 -4.09 -16.40
C ASN A 34 2.70 -3.27 -16.47
N MET A 35 1.98 -3.12 -15.35
CA MET A 35 0.74 -2.36 -15.28
C MET A 35 0.96 -0.99 -14.63
N VAL A 36 0.14 -0.01 -15.00
CA VAL A 36 0.12 1.33 -14.39
C VAL A 36 -1.04 1.46 -13.38
N LEU A 37 -0.92 2.39 -12.43
CA LEU A 37 -2.00 2.69 -11.48
C LEU A 37 -3.25 3.20 -12.20
N ARG A 38 -4.43 3.00 -11.59
CA ARG A 38 -5.67 3.57 -12.12
C ARG A 38 -5.74 5.06 -11.81
N GLU A 39 -5.26 5.45 -10.65
CA GLU A 39 -5.23 6.82 -10.12
C GLU A 39 -4.17 7.68 -10.79
N ASP A 40 -3.13 7.06 -11.36
CA ASP A 40 -1.98 7.75 -11.97
C ASP A 40 -1.33 6.87 -13.07
N PRO A 41 -1.70 7.07 -14.35
CA PRO A 41 -1.18 6.28 -15.46
C PRO A 41 0.33 6.42 -15.71
N THR A 42 1.01 7.34 -15.02
CA THR A 42 2.47 7.56 -15.16
C THR A 42 3.29 6.67 -14.21
N LYS A 43 2.63 5.95 -13.30
CA LYS A 43 3.29 5.16 -12.24
C LYS A 43 3.01 3.67 -12.41
N LEU A 44 4.07 2.86 -12.38
CA LEU A 44 3.97 1.39 -12.37
C LEU A 44 3.43 0.89 -11.03
N ARG A 45 2.49 -0.05 -11.08
CA ARG A 45 1.82 -0.58 -9.87
C ARG A 45 2.77 -1.24 -8.90
N LEU A 46 3.65 -2.12 -9.40
CA LEU A 46 4.58 -2.83 -8.53
C LEU A 46 5.58 -1.86 -7.88
N ARG A 47 6.04 -0.86 -8.63
CA ARG A 47 6.97 0.15 -8.10
C ARG A 47 6.33 0.99 -6.99
N GLU A 48 5.11 1.47 -7.21
CA GLU A 48 4.33 2.15 -6.17
C GLU A 48 4.15 1.27 -4.92
N SER A 49 3.87 -0.03 -5.10
CA SER A 49 3.68 -0.95 -3.97
C SER A 49 4.97 -1.12 -3.15
N LEU A 50 6.13 -1.19 -3.80
CA LEU A 50 7.43 -1.26 -3.12
C LEU A 50 7.78 0.06 -2.41
N ASP A 51 7.50 1.20 -3.03
CA ASP A 51 7.69 2.52 -2.42
C ASP A 51 6.79 2.68 -1.18
N LEU A 52 5.55 2.21 -1.26
CA LEU A 52 4.61 2.19 -0.14
C LEU A 52 5.08 1.26 0.98
N PHE A 53 5.52 0.04 0.66
CA PHE A 53 6.08 -0.89 1.65
C PHE A 53 7.26 -0.26 2.39
N LYS A 54 8.18 0.38 1.65
CA LYS A 54 9.31 1.10 2.24
C LYS A 54 8.84 2.23 3.18
N SER A 55 7.78 2.95 2.83
CA SER A 55 7.21 3.99 3.69
C SER A 55 6.59 3.42 4.97
N ILE A 56 5.97 2.24 4.93
CA ILE A 56 5.40 1.60 6.13
C ILE A 56 6.52 1.05 7.02
N TRP A 57 7.53 0.45 6.42
CA TRP A 57 8.63 -0.21 7.15
C TRP A 57 9.55 0.77 7.90
N ASN A 58 9.71 1.99 7.39
CA ASN A 58 10.63 2.99 7.95
C ASN A 58 9.95 4.10 8.76
N ASN A 59 8.63 4.03 8.96
CA ASN A 59 7.92 4.84 9.96
C ASN A 59 7.83 4.07 11.27
#